data_AF-A0A925N9F1-F1
#
_entry.id   AF-A0A925N9F1-F1
#
_cell.length_a   1.000
_cell.length_b   1.000
_cell.length_c   1.000
_cell.angle_alpha   90.00
_cell.angle_beta   90.00
_cell.angle_gamma   90.00
#
_symmetry.space_group_name_H-M   'P 1'
#
loop_
_entity.id
_entity.type
_entity.pdbx_description
1 polymer ?
#
loop_
_entity_poly.entity_id
_entity_poly.type
_entity_poly.pdbx_seq_one_letter_code
_entity_poly.pdbx_strand_id
1 'polypeptide(L)'
;MLPMEEPKDTQPLPDRLSVDPTSPHHVAAVFERDVGIRFNDKERFDVEEYCISEGWVKVPAGKAIDRKGKPLMIKLKGKVEAFYR
;
A
#
# COMPACT_ATOMS: atom_id res chain seq x y z
N MET A 1 -35.55 3.77 12.57
CA MET A 1 -34.42 3.18 11.83
C MET A 1 -33.43 4.31 11.62
N LEU A 2 -32.34 4.35 12.40
CA LEU A 2 -31.36 5.43 12.29
C LEU A 2 -30.64 5.30 10.94
N PRO A 3 -30.48 6.38 10.16
CA PRO A 3 -29.54 6.38 9.05
C PRO A 3 -28.14 6.26 9.66
N MET A 4 -27.44 5.15 9.39
CA MET A 4 -26.01 5.06 9.67
C MET A 4 -25.35 6.15 8.85
N GLU A 5 -24.80 7.16 9.54
CA GLU A 5 -23.99 8.20 8.92
C GLU A 5 -22.76 7.53 8.29
N GLU A 6 -22.81 7.34 6.98
CA GLU A 6 -21.65 6.99 6.17
C GLU A 6 -20.66 8.16 6.28
N PRO A 7 -19.40 7.96 6.72
CA PRO A 7 -18.43 9.04 6.73
C PRO A 7 -18.14 9.46 5.29
N LYS A 8 -18.77 10.57 4.88
CA LYS A 8 -18.41 11.36 3.71
C LYS A 8 -16.97 11.88 3.88
N ASP A 9 -16.19 11.81 2.81
CA ASP A 9 -14.84 12.39 2.64
C ASP A 9 -13.57 11.66 3.12
N THR A 10 -13.63 10.35 3.33
CA THR A 10 -12.41 9.52 3.31
C THR A 10 -12.66 8.31 2.44
N GLN A 11 -12.20 8.33 1.18
CA GLN A 11 -12.15 7.10 0.39
C GLN A 11 -11.41 6.05 1.23
N PRO A 12 -12.00 4.90 1.59
CA PRO A 12 -11.29 3.90 2.36
C PRO A 12 -10.09 3.41 1.54
N LEU A 13 -8.96 3.20 2.21
CA LEU A 13 -7.79 2.61 1.55
C LEU A 13 -8.19 1.21 1.05
N PRO A 14 -7.98 0.90 -0.24
CA PRO A 14 -8.38 -0.38 -0.78
C PRO A 14 -7.56 -1.51 -0.15
N ASP A 15 -8.12 -2.72 -0.09
CA ASP A 15 -7.42 -3.91 0.43
C ASP A 15 -6.09 -4.15 -0.28
N ARG A 16 -6.05 -3.85 -1.59
CA ARG A 16 -4.85 -3.90 -2.41
C ARG A 16 -4.69 -2.59 -3.16
N LEU A 17 -3.54 -1.95 -2.97
CA LEU A 17 -3.15 -0.73 -3.69
C LEU A 17 -1.77 -0.95 -4.31
N SER A 18 -1.60 -0.46 -5.53
CA SER A 18 -0.34 -0.43 -6.25
C SER A 18 0.02 0.99 -6.64
N VAL A 19 1.28 1.38 -6.45
CA VAL A 19 1.80 2.67 -6.94
C VAL A 19 2.04 2.66 -8.44
N ASP A 20 2.15 1.47 -9.05
CA ASP A 20 2.40 1.32 -10.47
C ASP A 20 1.12 1.62 -11.27
N PRO A 21 1.08 2.68 -12.11
CA PRO A 21 -0.11 3.06 -12.87
C PRO A 21 -0.54 2.01 -13.92
N THR A 22 0.33 1.05 -14.24
CA THR A 22 0.00 -0.06 -15.13
C THR A 22 -0.74 -1.20 -14.43
N SER A 23 -0.77 -1.20 -13.09
CA SER A 23 -1.47 -2.19 -12.30
C SER A 23 -2.98 -1.88 -12.22
N PRO A 24 -3.87 -2.88 -12.31
CA PRO A 24 -5.32 -2.69 -12.13
C PRO A 24 -5.69 -2.24 -10.71
N HIS A 25 -4.74 -2.30 -9.76
CA HIS A 25 -4.92 -1.87 -8.38
C HIS A 25 -4.34 -0.47 -8.12
N HIS A 26 -4.02 0.28 -9.17
CA HIS A 26 -3.61 1.67 -9.03
C HIS A 26 -4.82 2.59 -8.89
N VAL A 27 -4.88 3.31 -7.77
CA VAL A 27 -5.96 4.25 -7.47
C VAL A 27 -5.37 5.63 -7.23
N ALA A 28 -5.33 6.45 -8.29
CA ALA A 28 -4.77 7.81 -8.23
C ALA A 28 -5.40 8.67 -7.12
N ALA A 29 -6.71 8.51 -6.89
CA ALA A 29 -7.45 9.24 -5.88
C ALA A 29 -6.96 8.98 -4.43
N VAL A 30 -6.39 7.80 -4.17
CA VAL A 30 -5.79 7.47 -2.87
C VAL A 30 -4.47 8.22 -2.68
N PHE A 31 -3.72 8.44 -3.77
CA PHE A 31 -2.46 9.19 -3.75
C PHE A 31 -2.64 10.71 -3.69
N GLU A 32 -3.88 11.23 -3.77
CA GLU A 32 -4.15 12.65 -3.50
C GLU A 32 -3.92 13.03 -2.03
N ARG A 33 -3.88 12.03 -1.15
CA ARG A 33 -3.59 12.16 0.28
C ARG A 33 -2.31 11.43 0.61
N ASP A 34 -1.60 11.86 1.66
CA ASP A 34 -0.45 11.11 2.15
C ASP A 34 -0.93 9.76 2.72
N VAL A 35 -0.39 8.67 2.17
CA VAL A 35 -0.70 7.30 2.61
C VAL A 35 0.53 6.70 3.27
N GLY A 36 0.37 6.22 4.51
CA GLY A 36 1.36 5.45 5.23
C GLY A 36 0.99 3.96 5.29
N ILE A 37 2.00 3.09 5.21
CA ILE A 37 1.81 1.65 5.42
C ILE A 37 2.57 1.24 6.68
N ARG A 38 1.87 0.67 7.66
CA ARG A 38 2.47 0.01 8.83
C ARG A 38 2.56 -1.49 8.55
N PHE A 39 3.79 -1.99 8.42
CA PHE A 39 4.09 -3.40 8.19
C PHE A 39 4.82 -3.99 9.41
N ASN A 40 4.23 -5.01 10.05
CA ASN A 40 4.73 -5.60 11.31
C ASN A 40 5.08 -4.52 12.34
N ASP A 41 4.10 -3.65 12.61
CA ASP A 41 4.20 -2.51 13.55
C ASP A 41 5.23 -1.42 13.17
N LYS A 42 5.90 -1.55 12.03
CA LYS A 42 6.85 -0.56 11.48
C LYS A 42 6.22 0.23 10.34
N GLU A 43 6.22 1.54 10.43
CA GLU A 43 5.86 2.40 9.30
C GLU A 43 6.89 2.30 8.18
N ARG A 44 6.38 2.17 6.96
CA ARG A 44 7.10 2.07 5.70
C ARG A 44 6.40 2.96 4.67
N PHE A 45 7.21 3.65 3.90
CA PHE A 45 6.78 4.58 2.84
C PHE A 45 7.36 4.16 1.48
N ASP A 46 8.29 3.21 1.50
CA ASP A 46 8.93 2.55 0.36
C ASP A 46 8.09 1.39 -0.19
N VAL A 47 6.81 1.28 0.20
CA VAL A 47 5.91 0.22 -0.25
C VAL A 47 5.40 0.55 -1.64
N GLU A 48 5.73 -0.29 -2.62
CA GLU A 48 5.20 -0.14 -3.98
C GLU A 48 3.81 -0.79 -4.13
N GLU A 49 3.56 -1.89 -3.44
CA GLU A 49 2.26 -2.55 -3.48
C GLU A 49 1.99 -3.21 -2.15
N TYR A 50 0.74 -3.20 -1.69
CA TYR A 50 0.35 -3.95 -0.51
C TYR A 50 -0.92 -4.73 -0.77
N CYS A 51 -1.12 -5.80 0.01
CA CYS A 51 -2.37 -6.54 0.09
C CYS A 51 -2.65 -6.84 1.56
N ILE A 52 -3.68 -6.20 2.12
CA ILE A 52 -4.09 -6.38 3.52
C ILE A 52 -4.76 -7.75 3.68
N SER A 53 -5.64 -8.13 2.75
CA SER A 53 -6.36 -9.41 2.80
C SER A 53 -5.43 -10.63 2.77
N GLU A 54 -4.36 -10.58 1.97
CA GLU A 54 -3.35 -11.65 1.96
C GLU A 54 -2.21 -11.43 2.98
N GLY A 55 -2.13 -10.25 3.59
CA GLY A 55 -1.10 -9.90 4.57
C GLY A 55 0.31 -9.85 3.98
N TRP A 56 0.53 -9.07 2.93
CA TRP A 56 1.87 -8.83 2.41
C TRP A 56 2.09 -7.42 1.84
N VAL A 57 3.35 -6.99 1.80
CA VAL A 57 3.81 -5.77 1.13
C VAL A 57 4.91 -6.10 0.15
N LYS A 58 4.99 -5.35 -0.96
CA LYS A 58 6.03 -5.40 -1.96
C LYS A 58 6.88 -4.15 -1.80
N VAL A 59 8.13 -4.34 -1.47
CA VAL A 59 9.11 -3.26 -1.22
C VAL A 59 10.37 -3.52 -2.04
N PRO A 60 11.13 -2.49 -2.41
CA PRO A 60 12.48 -2.68 -2.90
C PRO A 60 13.34 -3.27 -1.78
N ALA A 61 14.18 -4.24 -2.10
CA ALA A 61 15.10 -4.91 -1.19
C ALA A 61 16.32 -4.02 -0.88
N GLY A 62 16.06 -2.82 -0.35
CA GLY A 62 17.07 -1.82 -0.04
C GLY A 62 17.95 -1.49 -1.25
N LYS A 63 19.25 -1.73 -1.13
CA LYS A 63 20.25 -1.45 -2.19
C LYS A 63 20.40 -2.59 -3.21
N ALA A 64 19.67 -3.69 -3.06
CA ALA A 64 19.77 -4.81 -3.99
C ALA A 64 19.16 -4.42 -5.35
N ILE A 65 19.95 -4.60 -6.41
CA ILE A 65 19.55 -4.40 -7.79
C ILE A 65 19.68 -5.72 -8.55
N ASP A 66 18.74 -5.98 -9.46
CA ASP A 66 18.80 -7.10 -10.39
C ASP A 66 19.92 -6.88 -11.43
N ARG A 67 20.26 -7.92 -12.21
CA ARG A 67 21.25 -7.90 -13.30
C ARG A 67 21.02 -6.80 -14.35
N LYS A 68 19.80 -6.26 -14.42
CA LYS A 68 19.42 -5.15 -15.30
C LYS A 68 19.49 -3.77 -14.63
N GLY A 69 20.01 -3.66 -13.40
CA GLY A 69 20.12 -2.40 -12.66
C GLY A 69 18.82 -1.88 -12.06
N LYS A 70 17.76 -2.70 -12.05
CA LYS A 70 16.46 -2.34 -11.43
C LYS A 70 16.44 -2.73 -9.96
N PRO A 71 15.80 -1.96 -9.07
CA PRO A 71 15.60 -2.36 -7.68
C PRO A 71 14.96 -3.74 -7.60
N LEU A 72 15.54 -4.62 -6.78
CA LEU A 72 14.99 -5.95 -6.57
C LEU A 72 13.74 -5.82 -5.70
N MET A 73 12.59 -6.16 -6.24
CA MET A 73 11.34 -6.13 -5.46
C MET A 73 11.17 -7.43 -4.69
N ILE A 74 10.93 -7.32 -3.39
CA ILE A 74 10.63 -8.47 -2.52
C ILE A 74 9.24 -8.34 -1.93
N LYS A 75 8.56 -9.47 -1.80
CA LYS A 75 7.30 -9.57 -1.06
C LYS A 75 7.60 -9.98 0.38
N LEU A 76 7.22 -9.14 1.32
CA LEU A 76 7.28 -9.42 2.75
C LEU A 76 5.88 -9.78 3.23
N LYS A 77 5.73 -10.95 3.85
CA LYS A 77 4.47 -11.39 4.47
C LYS A 77 4.44 -10.98 5.94
N GLY A 78 3.29 -10.52 6.42
CA GLY A 78 3.13 -10.01 7.78
C GLY A 78 1.85 -9.19 7.96
N LYS A 79 1.72 -8.57 9.13
CA LYS A 79 0.59 -7.67 9.43
C LYS A 79 0.75 -6.40 8.60
N VAL A 80 -0.26 -6.08 7.79
CA VAL A 80 -0.29 -4.88 6.94
C VAL A 80 -1.44 -3.99 7.40
N GLU A 81 -1.13 -2.74 7.69
CA GLU A 81 -2.10 -1.71 8.08
C GLU A 81 -1.85 -0.48 7.23
N ALA A 82 -2.81 -0.12 6.38
CA ALA A 82 -2.75 1.11 5.58
C ALA A 82 -3.53 2.22 6.30
N PHE A 83 -2.99 3.44 6.36
CA PHE A 83 -3.63 4.58 7.00
C PHE A 83 -3.33 5.88 6.26
N TYR A 84 -4.23 6.86 6.38
CA TYR A 84 -3.98 8.21 5.91
C TYR A 84 -3.15 8.97 6.94
N ARG A 85 -2.17 9.74 6.46
CA ARG A 85 -1.33 10.62 7.27
C ARG A 85 -1.80 12.07 7.17
#